data_AF-A0A8T2UC30-F1
#
_entry.id   AF-A0A8T2UC30-F1
#
_cell.length_a   1.000
_cell.length_b   1.000
_cell.length_c   1.000
_cell.angle_alpha   90.00
_cell.angle_beta   90.00
_cell.angle_gamma   90.00
#
_symmetry.space_group_name_H-M   'P 1'
#
loop_
_entity.id
_entity.type
_entity.pdbx_description
1 polymer ?
#
loop_
_entity_poly.entity_id
_entity_poly.type
_entity_poly.pdbx_seq_one_letter_code
_entity_poly.pdbx_strand_id
1 'polypeptide(L)'
;MSTKQPSSTVFLAPRHSAFLLSILLTVSDVVLALHPNPSSATNVSGPEQHTPHRSMEPVKVHAWSMYISTGFLLPLGILVARFMRIARKDTHRSLRALQLIYYLHLTIQIIGVFVFTGGAAYSFKRWGFGLDHTHQKLGMSLWIIMWVQPFIGFLRPNHGAKGRRMWYAIHWLLGTGALILCIFNLYVGISIWERITRSSVRSLNIAFSVQVAAMAFVYLMQDRWDYIVEQGIPVTKPIAPPPSNSLSPIAYSMVPNSMELQMRHYFPV
;
A
#
# COMPACT_ATOMS: atom_id res chain seq x y z
N MET A 1 -18.52 15.96 -50.94
CA MET A 1 -19.01 14.86 -50.08
C MET A 1 -17.79 14.04 -49.66
N SER A 2 -17.31 14.19 -48.42
CA SER A 2 -16.44 13.22 -47.73
C SER A 2 -16.25 13.69 -46.28
N THR A 3 -17.12 13.23 -45.41
CA THR A 3 -17.13 13.49 -43.97
C THR A 3 -16.05 12.66 -43.29
N LYS A 4 -15.01 13.29 -42.74
CA LYS A 4 -14.05 12.61 -41.84
C LYS A 4 -14.69 12.44 -40.46
N GLN A 5 -14.93 11.20 -40.06
CA GLN A 5 -15.31 10.81 -38.70
C GLN A 5 -14.18 11.12 -37.70
N PRO A 6 -14.51 11.50 -36.45
CA PRO A 6 -13.51 11.64 -35.40
C PRO A 6 -13.09 10.26 -34.87
N SER A 7 -11.78 10.06 -34.77
CA SER A 7 -11.16 8.87 -34.17
C SER A 7 -11.54 8.76 -32.69
N SER A 8 -12.18 7.66 -32.32
CA SER A 8 -12.42 7.27 -30.93
C SER A 8 -11.09 7.01 -30.23
N THR A 9 -10.70 7.92 -29.33
CA THR A 9 -9.64 7.66 -28.35
C THR A 9 -10.10 6.55 -27.42
N VAL A 10 -9.59 5.34 -27.67
CA VAL A 10 -9.71 4.20 -26.76
C VAL A 10 -9.09 4.61 -25.42
N PHE A 11 -9.92 4.67 -24.37
CA PHE A 11 -9.48 4.90 -23.00
C PHE A 11 -8.67 3.69 -22.54
N LEU A 12 -7.36 3.75 -22.77
CA LEU A 12 -6.42 2.72 -22.33
C LEU A 12 -6.23 2.88 -20.82
N ALA A 13 -6.98 2.09 -20.04
CA ALA A 13 -6.81 2.04 -18.59
C ALA A 13 -5.32 1.76 -18.24
N PRO A 14 -4.72 2.43 -17.24
CA PRO A 14 -3.31 2.26 -16.94
C PRO A 14 -2.98 0.81 -16.56
N ARG A 15 -2.06 0.20 -17.31
CA ARG A 15 -1.65 -1.22 -17.24
C ARG A 15 -1.23 -1.69 -15.83
N HIS A 16 -0.94 -0.76 -14.92
CA HIS A 16 -0.56 -1.04 -13.53
C HIS A 16 -1.76 -1.37 -12.61
N SER A 17 -2.96 -0.86 -12.91
CA SER A 17 -4.16 -1.13 -12.10
C SER A 17 -4.67 -2.57 -12.31
N ALA A 18 -4.59 -3.06 -13.54
CA ALA A 18 -4.91 -4.44 -13.89
C ALA A 18 -3.90 -5.44 -13.29
N PHE A 19 -2.63 -5.07 -13.18
CA PHE A 19 -1.60 -5.88 -12.54
C PHE A 19 -1.79 -6.01 -11.02
N LEU A 20 -2.27 -4.96 -10.34
CA LEU A 20 -2.61 -5.02 -8.92
C LEU A 20 -3.88 -5.83 -8.66
N LEU A 21 -4.89 -5.72 -9.55
CA LEU A 21 -6.07 -6.59 -9.50
C LEU A 21 -5.70 -8.05 -9.76
N SER A 22 -4.79 -8.35 -10.69
CA SER A 22 -4.35 -9.73 -10.95
C SER A 22 -3.55 -10.32 -9.78
N ILE A 23 -2.78 -9.50 -9.05
CA ILE A 23 -2.14 -9.92 -7.80
C ILE A 23 -3.19 -10.21 -6.71
N LEU A 24 -4.22 -9.37 -6.57
CA LEU A 24 -5.31 -9.61 -5.60
C LEU A 24 -6.13 -10.86 -5.94
N LEU A 25 -6.40 -11.12 -7.22
CA LEU A 25 -7.12 -12.31 -7.68
C LEU A 25 -6.28 -13.58 -7.50
N THR A 26 -4.99 -13.56 -7.84
CA THR A 26 -4.08 -14.70 -7.61
C THR A 26 -3.86 -15.01 -6.14
N VAL A 27 -3.88 -14.01 -5.26
CA VAL A 27 -3.87 -14.24 -3.80
C VAL A 27 -5.16 -14.94 -3.37
N SER A 28 -6.32 -14.55 -3.90
CA SER A 28 -7.60 -15.24 -3.63
C SER A 28 -7.59 -16.70 -4.10
N ASP A 29 -7.01 -16.98 -5.28
CA ASP A 29 -6.89 -18.33 -5.83
C ASP A 29 -5.93 -19.21 -5.01
N VAL A 30 -4.82 -18.63 -4.51
CA VAL A 30 -3.90 -19.31 -3.58
C VAL A 30 -4.56 -19.56 -2.21
N VAL A 31 -5.39 -18.64 -1.72
CA VAL A 31 -6.19 -18.84 -0.50
C VAL A 31 -7.16 -20.01 -0.67
N LEU A 32 -7.82 -20.11 -1.83
CA LEU A 32 -8.76 -21.18 -2.14
C LEU A 32 -8.06 -22.53 -2.34
N ALA A 33 -6.88 -22.54 -2.97
CA ALA A 33 -6.06 -23.73 -3.18
C ALA A 33 -5.39 -24.27 -1.90
N LEU A 34 -5.26 -23.44 -0.86
CA LEU A 34 -4.71 -23.82 0.45
C LEU A 34 -5.81 -24.16 1.48
N HIS A 35 -7.09 -24.14 1.10
CA HIS A 35 -8.15 -24.65 1.96
C HIS A 35 -8.00 -26.17 2.12
N PRO A 36 -7.78 -26.70 3.33
CA PRO A 36 -7.66 -28.14 3.51
C PRO A 36 -8.97 -28.82 3.12
N ASN A 37 -8.88 -29.91 2.35
CA ASN A 37 -10.00 -30.78 2.03
C ASN A 37 -10.50 -31.44 3.35
N PRO A 38 -11.79 -31.33 3.71
CA PRO A 38 -12.31 -31.85 4.98
C PRO A 38 -12.24 -33.38 5.15
N SER A 39 -11.71 -34.11 4.17
CA SER A 39 -11.67 -35.58 4.13
C SER A 39 -10.43 -36.23 4.78
N SER A 40 -9.53 -35.46 5.41
CA SER A 40 -8.35 -36.01 6.11
C SER A 40 -8.46 -36.01 7.64
N ALA A 41 -9.65 -36.30 8.18
CA ALA A 41 -9.84 -36.56 9.60
C ALA A 41 -9.63 -38.06 9.87
N THR A 42 -8.39 -38.46 10.17
CA THR A 42 -8.09 -39.78 10.75
C THR A 42 -8.67 -39.85 12.17
N ASN A 43 -9.63 -40.75 12.37
CA ASN A 43 -10.16 -41.13 13.68
C ASN A 43 -9.05 -41.73 14.55
N VAL A 44 -8.60 -40.97 15.55
CA VAL A 44 -7.79 -41.50 16.67
C VAL A 44 -8.60 -41.36 17.93
N SER A 45 -9.27 -42.43 18.33
CA SER A 45 -9.93 -42.58 19.62
C SER A 45 -8.87 -42.88 20.69
N GLY A 46 -8.35 -41.83 21.32
CA GLY A 46 -7.52 -41.90 22.54
C GLY A 46 -8.29 -41.34 23.74
N PRO A 47 -7.96 -41.77 24.98
CA PRO A 47 -8.73 -41.43 26.17
C PRO A 47 -8.68 -39.92 26.44
N GLU A 48 -9.83 -39.37 26.81
CA GLU A 48 -10.06 -37.96 27.14
C GLU A 48 -9.20 -37.55 28.35
N GLN A 49 -7.98 -37.08 28.09
CA GLN A 49 -7.18 -36.41 29.11
C GLN A 49 -7.80 -35.04 29.36
N HIS A 50 -8.33 -34.85 30.57
CA HIS A 50 -8.68 -33.54 31.12
C HIS A 50 -7.47 -32.59 31.01
N THR A 51 -7.42 -31.79 29.95
CA THR A 51 -6.41 -30.76 29.78
C THR A 51 -6.70 -29.61 30.74
N PRO A 52 -5.71 -29.12 31.52
CA PRO A 52 -5.92 -27.95 32.36
C PRO A 52 -6.28 -26.76 31.48
N HIS A 53 -7.24 -25.94 31.93
CA HIS A 53 -7.76 -24.76 31.24
C HIS A 53 -6.61 -23.82 30.81
N ARG A 54 -6.10 -24.00 29.59
CA ARG A 54 -4.95 -23.26 29.07
C ARG A 54 -5.41 -21.82 28.87
N SER A 55 -4.74 -20.88 29.52
CA SER A 55 -5.09 -19.46 29.42
C SER A 55 -5.07 -19.01 27.95
N MET A 56 -6.14 -18.34 27.51
CA MET A 56 -6.27 -17.79 26.16
C MET A 56 -5.51 -16.47 25.98
N GLU A 57 -5.02 -15.90 27.09
CA GLU A 57 -4.26 -14.64 27.12
C GLU A 57 -3.11 -14.60 26.10
N PRO A 58 -2.29 -15.65 25.95
CA PRO A 58 -1.19 -15.57 25.02
C PRO A 58 -1.64 -15.44 23.57
N VAL A 59 -2.73 -16.12 23.22
CA VAL A 59 -3.31 -16.08 21.86
C VAL A 59 -3.85 -14.68 21.61
N LYS A 60 -4.56 -14.09 22.59
CA LYS A 60 -5.08 -12.71 22.52
C LYS A 60 -3.97 -11.70 22.29
N VAL A 61 -2.91 -11.74 23.10
CA VAL A 61 -1.77 -10.82 22.97
C VAL A 61 -1.13 -10.93 21.59
N HIS A 62 -0.89 -12.14 21.10
CA HIS A 62 -0.34 -12.35 19.76
C HIS A 62 -1.27 -11.81 18.67
N ALA A 63 -2.55 -12.20 18.66
CA ALA A 63 -3.47 -11.81 17.59
C ALA A 63 -3.67 -10.28 17.54
N TRP A 64 -3.90 -9.64 18.68
CA TRP A 64 -4.12 -8.19 18.72
C TRP A 64 -2.85 -7.40 18.39
N SER A 65 -1.67 -7.84 18.83
CA SER A 65 -0.41 -7.20 18.43
C SER A 65 -0.13 -7.32 16.92
N MET A 66 -0.41 -8.49 16.32
CA MET A 66 -0.31 -8.67 14.87
C MET A 66 -1.29 -7.77 14.12
N TYR A 67 -2.54 -7.69 14.59
CA TYR A 67 -3.58 -6.85 13.99
C TYR A 67 -3.19 -5.36 14.06
N ILE A 68 -2.88 -4.86 15.25
CA ILE A 68 -2.55 -3.44 15.48
C ILE A 68 -1.33 -3.04 14.65
N SER A 69 -0.29 -3.87 14.62
CA SER A 69 0.89 -3.58 13.84
C SER A 69 0.66 -3.75 12.33
N THR A 70 0.49 -4.98 11.88
CA THR A 70 0.55 -5.32 10.46
C THR A 70 -0.76 -5.10 9.72
N GLY A 71 -1.88 -5.14 10.44
CA GLY A 71 -3.20 -4.83 9.90
C GLY A 71 -3.50 -3.33 9.85
N PHE A 72 -2.88 -2.51 10.72
CA PHE A 72 -3.20 -1.09 10.84
C PHE A 72 -1.98 -0.15 10.76
N LEU A 73 -1.05 -0.18 11.73
CA LEU A 73 0.03 0.80 11.84
C LEU A 73 0.96 0.80 10.62
N LEU A 74 1.42 -0.38 10.19
CA LEU A 74 2.34 -0.49 9.05
C LEU A 74 1.69 -0.03 7.72
N PRO A 75 0.47 -0.48 7.35
CA PRO A 75 -0.20 0.08 6.18
C PRO A 75 -0.48 1.58 6.29
N LEU A 76 -0.84 2.08 7.49
CA LEU A 76 -1.00 3.53 7.72
C LEU A 76 0.31 4.28 7.47
N GLY A 77 1.44 3.76 7.96
CA GLY A 77 2.76 4.31 7.69
C GLY A 77 3.06 4.43 6.19
N ILE A 78 2.71 3.41 5.41
CA ILE A 78 2.86 3.42 3.93
C ILE A 78 1.97 4.49 3.29
N LEU A 79 0.72 4.65 3.72
CA LEU A 79 -0.17 5.70 3.23
C LEU A 79 0.37 7.11 3.52
N VAL A 80 0.96 7.31 4.70
CA VAL A 80 1.61 8.59 5.08
C VAL A 80 2.84 8.87 4.20
N ALA A 81 3.70 7.88 3.97
CA ALA A 81 4.84 8.04 3.05
C ALA A 81 4.42 8.36 1.63
N ARG A 82 3.30 7.80 1.16
CA ARG A 82 2.78 8.11 -0.17
C ARG A 82 2.23 9.53 -0.25
N PHE A 83 1.55 10.01 0.80
CA PHE A 83 1.12 11.40 0.88
C PHE A 83 2.30 12.38 0.75
N MET A 84 3.48 12.03 1.27
CA MET A 84 4.71 12.81 1.06
C MET A 84 5.08 12.95 -0.43
N ARG A 85 4.84 11.93 -1.26
CA ARG A 85 5.13 11.99 -2.71
C ARG A 85 4.24 13.02 -3.41
N ILE A 86 2.95 13.05 -3.06
CA ILE A 86 1.99 14.01 -3.58
C ILE A 86 2.39 15.42 -3.12
N ALA A 87 2.66 15.57 -1.81
CA ALA A 87 3.11 16.82 -1.21
C ALA A 87 4.41 17.39 -1.82
N ARG A 88 5.29 16.55 -2.37
CA ARG A 88 6.53 16.97 -3.05
C ARG A 88 6.30 17.51 -4.46
N LYS A 89 5.23 17.08 -5.13
CA LYS A 89 4.87 17.59 -6.47
C LYS A 89 4.27 18.99 -6.39
N ASP A 90 3.63 19.29 -5.27
CA ASP A 90 3.10 20.60 -4.97
C ASP A 90 4.23 21.57 -4.59
N THR A 91 4.63 22.41 -5.56
CA THR A 91 5.72 23.39 -5.45
C THR A 91 5.53 24.37 -4.28
N HIS A 92 4.31 24.53 -3.76
CA HIS A 92 4.00 25.49 -2.68
C HIS A 92 4.23 24.96 -1.26
N ARG A 93 4.56 23.69 -1.06
CA ARG A 93 4.78 23.15 0.29
C ARG A 93 6.14 23.52 0.88
N SER A 94 6.12 24.02 2.10
CA SER A 94 7.34 24.23 2.92
C SER A 94 8.11 22.93 3.14
N LEU A 95 9.44 23.00 3.07
CA LEU A 95 10.36 21.90 3.42
C LEU A 95 10.06 21.32 4.82
N ARG A 96 9.61 22.16 5.78
CA ARG A 96 9.23 21.72 7.13
C ARG A 96 8.05 20.75 7.12
N ALA A 97 7.07 20.98 6.25
CA ALA A 97 5.90 20.10 6.13
C ALA A 97 6.28 18.72 5.56
N LEU A 98 7.18 18.68 4.58
CA LEU A 98 7.71 17.43 4.03
C LEU A 98 8.53 16.66 5.07
N GLN A 99 9.32 17.37 5.89
CA GLN A 99 10.08 16.79 6.99
C GLN A 99 9.17 16.21 8.08
N LEU A 100 8.09 16.91 8.43
CA LEU A 100 7.09 16.42 9.39
C LEU A 100 6.44 15.11 8.91
N ILE A 101 6.01 15.03 7.65
CA ILE A 101 5.40 13.81 7.09
C ILE A 101 6.40 12.64 7.08
N TYR A 102 7.67 12.94 6.77
CA TYR A 102 8.74 11.93 6.83
C TYR A 102 8.94 11.38 8.24
N TYR A 103 9.03 12.23 9.25
CA TYR A 103 9.16 11.78 10.64
C TYR A 103 7.90 11.07 11.13
N LEU A 104 6.71 11.51 10.73
CA LEU A 104 5.47 10.82 11.04
C LEU A 104 5.46 9.39 10.48
N HIS A 105 5.84 9.22 9.20
CA HIS A 105 6.01 7.89 8.61
C HIS A 105 7.00 7.05 9.41
N LEU A 106 8.19 7.58 9.71
CA LEU A 106 9.23 6.86 10.44
C LEU A 106 8.75 6.42 11.82
N THR A 107 8.12 7.33 12.58
CA THR A 107 7.60 7.04 13.92
C THR A 107 6.54 5.95 13.89
N ILE A 108 5.58 6.02 12.95
CA ILE A 108 4.54 5.00 12.81
C ILE A 108 5.16 3.63 12.47
N GLN A 109 6.14 3.60 11.55
CA GLN A 109 6.81 2.35 11.16
C GLN A 109 7.63 1.76 12.31
N ILE A 110 8.34 2.59 13.08
CA ILE A 110 9.07 2.14 14.26
C ILE A 110 8.10 1.49 15.25
N ILE A 111 7.03 2.20 15.64
CA ILE A 111 6.03 1.66 16.59
C ILE A 111 5.45 0.36 16.04
N GLY A 112 5.06 0.31 14.77
CA GLY A 112 4.55 -0.89 14.12
C GLY A 112 5.54 -2.07 14.21
N VAL A 113 6.79 -1.89 13.80
CA VAL A 113 7.82 -2.95 13.83
C VAL A 113 8.07 -3.46 15.25
N PHE A 114 8.11 -2.57 16.25
CA PHE A 114 8.30 -2.99 17.65
C PHE A 114 7.10 -3.76 18.20
N VAL A 115 5.87 -3.32 17.94
CA VAL A 115 4.64 -4.05 18.35
C VAL A 115 4.59 -5.43 17.69
N PHE A 116 4.90 -5.52 16.40
CA PHE A 116 4.98 -6.79 15.68
C PHE A 116 6.08 -7.70 16.25
N THR A 117 7.26 -7.15 16.50
CA THR A 117 8.37 -7.95 17.04
C THR A 117 8.04 -8.47 18.44
N GLY A 118 7.46 -7.64 19.31
CA GLY A 118 7.04 -8.05 20.65
C GLY A 118 5.96 -9.14 20.60
N GLY A 119 4.94 -8.97 19.75
CA GLY A 119 3.88 -9.96 19.55
C GLY A 119 4.36 -11.31 19.00
N ALA A 120 5.33 -11.28 18.08
CA ALA A 120 5.95 -12.49 17.53
C ALA A 120 6.88 -13.16 18.57
N ALA A 121 7.74 -12.39 19.24
CA ALA A 121 8.65 -12.90 20.26
C ALA A 121 7.90 -13.53 21.44
N TYR A 122 6.78 -12.92 21.86
CA TYR A 122 5.92 -13.48 22.88
C TYR A 122 5.29 -14.81 22.45
N SER A 123 4.90 -14.93 21.17
CA SER A 123 4.43 -16.18 20.58
C SER A 123 5.52 -17.27 20.58
N PHE A 124 6.74 -16.92 20.15
CA PHE A 124 7.88 -17.85 20.18
C PHE A 124 8.22 -18.32 21.59
N LYS A 125 8.16 -17.43 22.58
CA LYS A 125 8.36 -17.80 23.99
C LYS A 125 7.31 -18.80 24.48
N ARG A 126 6.07 -18.71 23.98
CA ARG A 126 4.95 -19.54 24.47
C ARG A 126 4.83 -20.88 23.77
N TRP A 127 5.10 -20.92 22.46
CA TRP A 127 4.87 -22.08 21.59
C TRP A 127 6.13 -22.55 20.84
N GLY A 128 7.28 -21.92 21.07
CA GLY A 128 8.54 -22.24 20.41
C GLY A 128 8.61 -21.73 18.97
N PHE A 129 9.65 -22.18 18.25
CA PHE A 129 9.91 -21.85 16.85
C PHE A 129 9.27 -22.87 15.89
N GLY A 130 8.17 -23.50 16.28
CA GLY A 130 7.48 -24.52 15.47
C GLY A 130 7.07 -23.97 14.10
N LEU A 131 7.25 -24.78 13.05
CA LEU A 131 6.94 -24.45 11.66
C LEU A 131 5.92 -25.44 11.07
N ASP A 132 5.00 -25.92 11.90
CA ASP A 132 4.10 -27.04 11.56
C ASP A 132 2.97 -26.60 10.62
N HIS A 133 2.62 -25.31 10.66
CA HIS A 133 1.52 -24.75 9.88
C HIS A 133 1.95 -23.56 9.02
N THR A 134 1.21 -23.34 7.92
CA THR A 134 1.46 -22.25 6.96
C THR A 134 1.54 -20.88 7.65
N HIS A 135 0.69 -20.62 8.65
CA HIS A 135 0.71 -19.38 9.42
C HIS A 135 2.05 -19.14 10.12
N GLN A 136 2.64 -20.18 10.70
CA GLN A 136 3.92 -20.10 11.41
C GLN A 136 5.09 -19.94 10.43
N LYS A 137 5.10 -20.73 9.34
CA LYS A 137 6.12 -20.62 8.27
C LYS A 137 6.16 -19.23 7.66
N LEU A 138 4.98 -18.71 7.31
CA LEU A 138 4.85 -17.38 6.73
C LEU A 138 5.17 -16.30 7.76
N GLY A 139 4.64 -16.41 8.98
CA GLY A 139 4.91 -15.48 10.08
C GLY A 139 6.40 -15.36 10.42
N MET A 140 7.12 -16.49 10.46
CA MET A 140 8.58 -16.51 10.67
C MET A 140 9.34 -15.80 9.53
N SER A 141 8.95 -16.08 8.29
CA SER A 141 9.56 -15.44 7.12
C SER A 141 9.33 -13.92 7.14
N LEU A 142 8.10 -13.51 7.46
CA LEU A 142 7.74 -12.10 7.63
C LEU A 142 8.50 -11.45 8.79
N TRP A 143 8.77 -12.18 9.87
CA TRP A 143 9.54 -11.67 11.00
C TRP A 143 10.93 -11.20 10.58
N ILE A 144 11.62 -11.98 9.75
CA ILE A 144 12.92 -11.61 9.18
C ILE A 144 12.80 -10.43 8.22
N ILE A 145 11.86 -10.50 7.27
CA ILE A 145 11.67 -9.46 6.23
C ILE A 145 11.33 -8.11 6.85
N MET A 146 10.54 -8.08 7.93
CA MET A 146 10.15 -6.86 8.62
C MET A 146 11.32 -6.09 9.23
N TRP A 147 12.40 -6.77 9.65
CA TRP A 147 13.63 -6.12 10.12
C TRP A 147 14.58 -5.73 8.98
N VAL A 148 14.51 -6.41 7.83
CA VAL A 148 15.25 -6.01 6.63
C VAL A 148 14.75 -4.66 6.10
N GLN A 149 13.45 -4.37 6.19
CA GLN A 149 12.88 -3.11 5.72
C GLN A 149 13.50 -1.84 6.33
N PRO A 150 13.57 -1.67 7.67
CA PRO A 150 14.20 -0.50 8.27
C PRO A 150 15.70 -0.46 8.02
N PHE A 151 16.39 -1.61 7.91
CA PHE A 151 17.79 -1.64 7.54
C PHE A 151 18.03 -1.07 6.12
N ILE A 152 17.24 -1.52 5.14
CA ILE A 152 17.25 -0.92 3.79
C ILE A 152 16.88 0.57 3.87
N GLY A 153 15.89 0.91 4.70
CA GLY A 153 15.48 2.30 4.97
C GLY A 153 16.59 3.19 5.51
N PHE A 154 17.50 2.65 6.33
CA PHE A 154 18.66 3.36 6.87
C PHE A 154 19.74 3.58 5.81
N LEU A 155 19.95 2.62 4.91
CA LEU A 155 20.88 2.70 3.78
C LEU A 155 20.38 3.59 2.62
N ARG A 156 19.45 4.50 2.91
CA ARG A 156 18.79 5.39 1.96
C ARG A 156 19.81 6.31 1.27
N PRO A 157 20.02 6.20 -0.06
CA PRO A 157 20.94 7.10 -0.77
C PRO A 157 20.41 8.53 -0.83
N ASN A 158 21.32 9.51 -0.90
CA ASN A 158 21.01 10.91 -1.14
C ASN A 158 20.26 11.12 -2.47
N HIS A 159 19.55 12.24 -2.59
CA HIS A 159 18.87 12.60 -3.83
C HIS A 159 19.89 12.80 -4.95
N GLY A 160 19.54 12.36 -6.17
CA GLY A 160 20.44 12.41 -7.33
C GLY A 160 21.48 11.28 -7.42
N ALA A 161 21.67 10.47 -6.36
CA ALA A 161 22.63 9.36 -6.40
C ALA A 161 22.19 8.25 -7.39
N LYS A 162 23.16 7.68 -8.14
CA LYS A 162 22.91 6.63 -9.17
C LYS A 162 22.12 5.43 -8.63
N GLY A 163 22.36 5.03 -7.38
CA GLY A 163 21.68 3.92 -6.70
C GLY A 163 20.28 4.22 -6.14
N ARG A 164 19.83 5.49 -6.13
CA ARG A 164 18.57 5.92 -5.51
C ARG A 164 17.34 5.23 -6.08
N ARG A 165 17.30 5.07 -7.41
CA ARG A 165 16.18 4.42 -8.12
C ARG A 165 16.08 2.93 -7.76
N MET A 166 17.22 2.23 -7.78
CA MET A 166 17.29 0.81 -7.41
C MET A 166 16.88 0.60 -5.96
N TRP A 167 17.45 1.39 -5.04
CA TRP A 167 17.07 1.38 -3.63
C TRP A 167 15.56 1.57 -3.45
N TYR A 168 14.97 2.57 -4.13
CA TYR A 168 13.55 2.85 -4.02
C TYR A 168 12.71 1.67 -4.53
N ALA A 169 13.07 1.10 -5.69
CA ALA A 169 12.35 -0.05 -6.25
C ALA A 169 12.40 -1.26 -5.31
N ILE A 170 13.57 -1.61 -4.77
CA ILE A 170 13.75 -2.74 -3.84
C ILE A 170 12.97 -2.49 -2.54
N HIS A 171 13.16 -1.32 -1.91
CA HIS A 171 12.51 -0.99 -0.65
C HIS A 171 10.98 -0.96 -0.81
N TRP A 172 10.48 -0.35 -1.88
CA TRP A 172 9.05 -0.30 -2.17
C TRP A 172 8.48 -1.68 -2.46
N LEU A 173 9.10 -2.46 -3.35
CA LEU A 173 8.59 -3.78 -3.75
C LEU A 173 8.58 -4.76 -2.56
N LEU A 174 9.67 -4.83 -1.81
CA LEU A 174 9.76 -5.70 -0.65
C LEU A 174 8.79 -5.25 0.46
N GLY A 175 8.67 -3.94 0.71
CA GLY A 175 7.76 -3.41 1.73
C GLY A 175 6.28 -3.67 1.39
N THR A 176 5.87 -3.43 0.14
CA THR A 176 4.51 -3.70 -0.30
C THR A 176 4.22 -5.20 -0.36
N GLY A 177 5.16 -6.02 -0.85
CA GLY A 177 5.01 -7.48 -0.87
C GLY A 177 4.87 -8.05 0.54
N ALA A 178 5.69 -7.60 1.49
CA ALA A 178 5.60 -7.99 2.89
C ALA A 178 4.25 -7.62 3.51
N LEU A 179 3.73 -6.41 3.23
CA LEU A 179 2.41 -5.99 3.72
C LEU A 179 1.29 -6.91 3.20
N ILE A 180 1.29 -7.24 1.91
CA ILE A 180 0.27 -8.13 1.32
C ILE A 180 0.32 -9.51 2.02
N LEU A 181 1.52 -10.06 2.19
CA LEU A 181 1.71 -11.32 2.89
C LEU A 181 1.31 -11.26 4.37
N CYS A 182 1.55 -10.13 5.06
CA CYS A 182 1.06 -9.90 6.41
C CYS A 182 -0.48 -9.92 6.50
N ILE A 183 -1.17 -9.25 5.57
CA ILE A 183 -2.65 -9.24 5.51
C ILE A 183 -3.16 -10.66 5.29
N PHE A 184 -2.58 -11.41 4.36
CA PHE A 184 -2.91 -12.82 4.16
C PHE A 184 -2.68 -13.63 5.44
N ASN A 185 -1.53 -13.45 6.10
CA ASN A 185 -1.21 -14.17 7.33
C ASN A 185 -2.17 -13.82 8.49
N LEU A 186 -2.69 -12.60 8.53
CA LEU A 186 -3.73 -12.19 9.48
C LEU A 186 -5.04 -12.93 9.25
N TYR A 187 -5.52 -13.06 8.00
CA TYR A 187 -6.73 -13.85 7.72
C TYR A 187 -6.56 -15.33 8.10
N VAL A 188 -5.40 -15.92 7.79
CA VAL A 188 -5.07 -17.28 8.26
C VAL A 188 -5.11 -17.35 9.78
N GLY A 189 -4.50 -16.37 10.47
CA GLY A 189 -4.50 -16.27 11.93
C GLY A 189 -5.91 -16.12 12.54
N ILE A 190 -6.79 -15.31 11.93
CA ILE A 190 -8.18 -15.16 12.38
C ILE A 190 -8.96 -16.48 12.20
N SER A 191 -8.71 -17.24 11.12
CA SER A 191 -9.31 -18.56 10.95
C SER A 191 -8.84 -19.56 12.02
N ILE A 192 -7.57 -19.48 12.43
CA ILE A 192 -7.01 -20.30 13.51
C ILE A 192 -7.66 -19.90 14.85
N TRP A 193 -7.80 -18.59 15.09
CA TRP A 193 -8.47 -18.07 16.27
C TRP A 193 -9.88 -18.63 16.41
N GLU A 194 -10.70 -18.56 15.37
CA GLU A 194 -12.07 -19.09 15.36
C GLU A 194 -12.12 -20.56 15.77
N ARG A 195 -11.19 -21.38 15.24
CA ARG A 195 -11.09 -22.80 15.60
C ARG A 195 -10.71 -23.02 17.06
N ILE A 196 -9.80 -22.21 17.60
CA ILE A 196 -9.33 -22.35 18.99
C ILE A 196 -10.38 -21.84 19.98
N THR A 197 -11.00 -20.68 19.71
CA THR A 197 -11.96 -20.07 20.64
C THR A 197 -13.38 -20.61 20.48
N ARG A 198 -13.66 -21.33 19.38
CA ARG A 198 -15.02 -21.78 18.99
C ARG A 198 -16.03 -20.63 18.97
N SER A 199 -15.56 -19.41 18.77
CA SER A 199 -16.37 -18.20 18.72
C SER A 199 -16.40 -17.66 17.30
N SER A 200 -17.57 -17.25 16.83
CA SER A 200 -17.71 -16.62 15.52
C SER A 200 -16.82 -15.39 15.39
N VAL A 201 -15.96 -15.38 14.36
CA VAL A 201 -15.12 -14.22 14.02
C VAL A 201 -15.69 -13.41 12.85
N ARG A 202 -16.94 -13.69 12.43
CA ARG A 202 -17.57 -13.08 11.26
C ARG A 202 -17.50 -11.55 11.28
N SER A 203 -17.87 -10.93 12.40
CA SER A 203 -17.86 -9.47 12.54
C SER A 203 -16.44 -8.90 12.45
N LEU A 204 -15.46 -9.58 13.06
CA LEU A 204 -14.04 -9.18 12.98
C LEU A 204 -13.52 -9.27 11.55
N ASN A 205 -13.82 -10.37 10.84
CA ASN A 205 -13.42 -10.57 9.45
C ASN A 205 -14.04 -9.51 8.51
N ILE A 206 -15.33 -9.19 8.69
CA ILE A 206 -15.98 -8.13 7.93
C ILE A 206 -15.33 -6.78 8.23
N ALA A 207 -15.17 -6.43 9.51
CA ALA A 207 -14.57 -5.15 9.91
C ALA A 207 -13.13 -5.01 9.37
N PHE A 208 -12.31 -6.05 9.48
CA PHE A 208 -10.96 -6.05 8.96
C PHE A 208 -10.93 -5.91 7.42
N SER A 209 -11.84 -6.61 6.72
CA SER A 209 -11.93 -6.52 5.26
C SER A 209 -12.37 -5.13 4.79
N VAL A 210 -13.33 -4.51 5.50
CA VAL A 210 -13.74 -3.12 5.26
C VAL A 210 -12.58 -2.16 5.52
N GLN A 211 -11.80 -2.35 6.60
CA GLN A 211 -10.62 -1.56 6.89
C GLN A 211 -9.57 -1.67 5.77
N VAL A 212 -9.24 -2.89 5.34
CA VAL A 212 -8.27 -3.12 4.23
C VAL A 212 -8.78 -2.49 2.94
N ALA A 213 -10.06 -2.65 2.61
CA ALA A 213 -10.68 -2.02 1.44
C ALA A 213 -10.64 -0.49 1.52
N ALA A 214 -10.92 0.11 2.68
CA ALA A 214 -10.83 1.55 2.88
C ALA A 214 -9.39 2.06 2.72
N MET A 215 -8.39 1.36 3.27
CA MET A 215 -6.98 1.70 3.09
C MET A 215 -6.54 1.57 1.64
N ALA A 216 -6.99 0.52 0.93
CA ALA A 216 -6.73 0.35 -0.49
C ALA A 216 -7.40 1.45 -1.33
N PHE A 217 -8.62 1.85 -0.97
CA PHE A 217 -9.31 2.97 -1.61
C PHE A 217 -8.55 4.28 -1.42
N VAL A 218 -8.12 4.61 -0.20
CA VAL A 218 -7.27 5.78 0.07
C VAL A 218 -5.97 5.72 -0.74
N TYR A 219 -5.34 4.54 -0.81
CA TYR A 219 -4.17 4.33 -1.65
C TYR A 219 -4.47 4.64 -3.13
N LEU A 220 -5.57 4.14 -3.69
CA LEU A 220 -5.94 4.41 -5.08
C LEU A 220 -6.30 5.89 -5.31
N MET A 221 -7.01 6.52 -4.38
CA MET A 221 -7.31 7.95 -4.43
C MET A 221 -6.03 8.79 -4.45
N GLN A 222 -5.05 8.46 -3.60
CA GLN A 222 -3.74 9.11 -3.58
C GLN A 222 -3.00 9.01 -4.93
N ASP A 223 -3.25 7.96 -5.72
CA ASP A 223 -2.66 7.82 -7.07
C ASP A 223 -3.29 8.79 -8.08
N ARG A 224 -4.61 8.99 -7.98
CA ARG A 224 -5.42 9.76 -8.92
C ARG A 224 -5.61 11.21 -8.52
N TRP A 225 -5.05 11.62 -7.38
CA TRP A 225 -5.27 12.95 -6.81
C TRP A 225 -4.99 14.08 -7.80
N ASP A 226 -3.82 14.07 -8.43
CA ASP A 226 -3.43 15.10 -9.40
C ASP A 226 -4.42 15.18 -10.57
N TYR A 227 -4.79 14.01 -11.13
CA TYR A 227 -5.76 13.92 -12.23
C TYR A 227 -7.15 14.45 -11.83
N ILE A 228 -7.63 14.11 -10.63
CA ILE A 228 -8.92 14.58 -10.12
C ILE A 228 -8.93 16.10 -10.00
N VAL A 229 -7.84 16.69 -9.49
CA VAL A 229 -7.69 18.15 -9.38
C VAL A 229 -7.68 18.80 -10.77
N GLU A 230 -6.95 18.23 -11.73
CA GLU A 230 -6.88 18.74 -13.11
C GLU A 230 -8.25 18.78 -13.80
N GLN A 231 -9.13 17.80 -13.57
CA GLN A 231 -10.49 17.81 -14.15
C GLN A 231 -11.36 18.97 -13.64
N GLY A 232 -11.02 19.58 -12.49
CA GLY A 232 -11.76 20.70 -11.92
C GLY A 232 -11.34 22.09 -12.45
N ILE A 233 -10.29 22.17 -13.28
CA ILE A 233 -9.79 23.45 -13.80
C ILE A 233 -10.62 23.85 -15.03
N PRO A 234 -11.28 25.03 -15.04
CA PRO A 234 -12.05 25.49 -16.20
C PRO A 234 -11.16 25.63 -17.43
N VAL A 235 -11.58 25.05 -18.57
CA VAL A 235 -10.90 25.25 -19.86
C VAL A 235 -11.09 26.71 -20.26
N THR A 236 -10.06 27.52 -20.08
CA THR A 236 -10.02 28.88 -20.61
C THR A 236 -9.89 28.78 -22.12
N LYS A 237 -10.91 29.22 -22.88
CA LYS A 237 -10.80 29.30 -24.34
C LYS A 237 -9.66 30.28 -24.68
N PRO A 238 -8.81 29.98 -25.69
CA PRO A 238 -7.83 30.95 -26.16
C PRO A 238 -8.55 32.24 -26.56
N ILE A 239 -8.10 33.37 -26.02
CA ILE A 239 -8.49 34.69 -26.50
C ILE A 239 -8.01 34.75 -27.95
N ALA A 240 -8.94 35.00 -28.88
CA ALA A 240 -8.59 35.18 -30.28
C ALA A 240 -7.49 36.25 -30.38
N PRO A 241 -6.41 36.02 -31.16
CA PRO A 241 -5.38 37.03 -31.32
C PRO A 241 -6.03 38.32 -31.84
N PRO A 242 -5.63 39.50 -31.33
CA PRO A 242 -6.16 40.77 -31.82
C PRO A 242 -5.92 40.85 -33.34
N PRO A 243 -6.86 41.46 -34.10
CA PRO A 243 -6.75 41.56 -35.55
C PRO A 243 -5.39 42.19 -35.92
N SER A 244 -4.72 41.60 -36.91
CA SER A 244 -3.34 41.89 -37.35
C SER A 244 -3.07 43.33 -37.78
N ASN A 245 -4.07 44.19 -37.77
CA ASN A 245 -3.99 45.56 -38.28
C ASN A 245 -3.73 46.60 -37.18
N SER A 246 -3.49 46.20 -35.92
CA SER A 246 -3.31 47.15 -34.80
C SER A 246 -1.98 47.05 -34.03
N LEU A 247 -1.02 46.23 -34.46
CA LEU A 247 0.26 46.09 -33.74
C LEU A 247 1.41 46.71 -34.54
N SER A 248 1.96 47.81 -34.02
CA SER A 248 3.20 48.40 -34.52
C SER A 248 4.40 47.46 -34.24
N PRO A 249 5.50 47.54 -35.01
CA PRO A 249 6.65 46.64 -34.89
C PRO A 249 7.30 46.58 -33.51
N ILE A 250 6.98 47.52 -32.62
CA ILE A 250 7.55 47.64 -31.26
C ILE A 250 6.89 46.67 -30.28
N ALA A 251 5.67 46.18 -30.55
CA ALA A 251 4.94 45.32 -29.60
C ALA A 251 5.44 43.86 -29.57
N TYR A 252 6.16 43.40 -30.60
CA TYR A 252 6.68 42.03 -30.67
C TYR A 252 7.84 41.76 -29.69
N SER A 253 8.57 42.79 -29.25
CA SER A 253 9.69 42.62 -28.32
C SER A 253 9.28 42.58 -26.83
N MET A 254 8.00 42.79 -26.52
CA MET A 254 7.48 42.83 -25.14
C MET A 254 6.60 41.63 -24.77
N VAL A 255 6.42 40.64 -25.64
CA VAL A 255 5.68 39.42 -25.29
C VAL A 255 6.54 38.61 -24.32
N PRO A 256 6.10 38.38 -23.06
CA PRO A 256 6.92 37.68 -22.08
C PRO A 256 7.12 36.22 -22.50
N ASN A 257 8.35 35.70 -22.34
CA ASN A 257 8.77 34.31 -22.56
C ASN A 257 7.88 33.24 -21.89
N SER A 258 6.94 33.62 -21.01
CA SER A 258 6.00 32.70 -20.35
C SER A 258 4.98 32.07 -21.31
N MET A 259 4.58 32.78 -22.37
CA MET A 259 3.56 32.27 -23.30
C MET A 259 4.14 31.22 -24.27
N GLU A 260 5.40 31.38 -24.68
CA GLU A 260 6.11 30.40 -25.50
C GLU A 260 6.38 29.09 -24.72
N LEU A 261 6.67 29.21 -23.42
CA LEU A 261 6.86 28.09 -22.50
C LEU A 261 5.57 27.29 -22.26
N GLN A 262 4.42 27.96 -22.17
CA GLN A 262 3.12 27.27 -22.05
C GLN A 262 2.74 26.53 -23.33
N MET A 263 3.08 27.05 -24.52
CA MET A 263 2.76 26.38 -25.78
C MET A 263 3.65 25.14 -26.03
N ARG A 264 4.93 25.14 -25.63
CA ARG A 264 5.78 23.94 -25.74
C ARG A 264 5.33 22.77 -24.84
N HIS A 265 4.56 23.04 -23.79
CA HIS A 265 4.07 21.97 -22.90
C HIS A 265 2.86 21.22 -23.50
N TYR A 266 2.13 21.85 -24.43
CA TYR A 266 0.93 21.28 -25.05
C TYR A 266 1.17 20.61 -26.39
N PHE A 267 2.26 20.95 -27.10
CA PHE A 267 2.60 20.36 -28.39
C PHE A 267 4.08 19.95 -28.42
N PRO A 268 4.44 18.75 -27.94
CA PRO A 268 5.76 18.20 -28.19
C PRO A 268 5.88 17.86 -29.68
N VAL A 269 6.81 18.52 -30.37
CA VAL A 269 7.27 18.14 -31.72
C VAL A 269 8.14 16.88 -31.62
#